data_AF-A0A5B2UUV7-F1
#
_entry.id   AF-A0A5B2UUV7-F1
#
_cell.length_a   1.000
_cell.length_b   1.000
_cell.length_c   1.000
_cell.angle_alpha   90.00
_cell.angle_beta   90.00
_cell.angle_gamma   90.00
#
_symmetry.space_group_name_H-M   'P 1'
#
loop_
_entity.id
_entity.type
_entity.pdbx_description
1 polymer ?
#
loop_
_entity_poly.entity_id
_entity_poly.type
_entity_poly.pdbx_seq_one_letter_code
_entity_poly.pdbx_strand_id
1 'polypeptide(L)'
;MLGGVLKKVLLVLLVVVVFQNWGKIQRVFNPSQVVSEQTRASARVVLYATQWCGYCKQIQRFLDQKGIPYKSVDIDQDPEGRKAYQALGGGGIPFVDVNGTLIREYNPEAILSALTP
;
A
#
# COMPACT_ATOMS: atom_id res chain seq x y z
N MET A 1 44.86 3.18 -30.07
CA MET A 1 43.95 2.01 -29.93
C MET A 1 43.23 1.95 -28.57
N LEU A 2 43.68 2.66 -27.53
CA LEU A 2 43.08 2.65 -26.18
C LEU A 2 41.66 3.26 -26.09
N GLY A 3 41.37 4.32 -26.85
CA GLY A 3 40.08 5.02 -26.80
C GLY A 3 38.88 4.21 -27.31
N GLY A 4 39.11 3.26 -28.22
CA GLY A 4 38.05 2.38 -28.73
C GLY A 4 37.65 1.30 -27.70
N VAL A 5 38.62 0.81 -26.92
CA VAL A 5 38.38 -0.17 -25.85
C VAL A 5 37.64 0.49 -24.68
N LEU A 6 38.04 1.70 -24.29
CA LEU A 6 37.39 2.45 -23.21
C LEU A 6 35.90 2.74 -23.52
N LYS A 7 35.58 3.13 -24.77
CA LYS A 7 34.18 3.32 -25.21
C LYS A 7 33.36 2.04 -25.13
N LYS A 8 33.93 0.90 -25.52
CA LYS A 8 33.26 -0.41 -25.44
C LYS A 8 33.00 -0.82 -24.00
N VAL A 9 33.97 -0.62 -23.11
CA VAL A 9 33.82 -0.90 -21.68
C VAL A 9 32.75 -0.01 -21.03
N LEU A 10 32.76 1.29 -21.34
CA LEU A 10 31.73 2.22 -20.88
C LEU A 10 30.33 1.82 -21.36
N LEU A 11 30.17 1.44 -22.63
CA LEU A 11 28.88 0.97 -23.17
C LEU A 11 28.39 -0.30 -22.47
N VAL A 12 29.28 -1.27 -22.26
CA VAL A 12 28.92 -2.52 -21.56
C VAL A 12 28.53 -2.23 -20.12
N LEU A 13 29.27 -1.39 -19.40
CA LEU A 13 28.91 -0.98 -18.04
C LEU A 13 27.56 -0.27 -17.98
N LEU A 14 27.28 0.62 -18.93
CA LEU A 14 26.00 1.33 -19.01
C LEU A 14 24.84 0.36 -19.26
N VAL A 15 24.99 -0.56 -20.21
CA VAL A 15 24.00 -1.62 -20.47
C VAL A 15 23.79 -2.50 -19.25
N VAL A 16 24.87 -2.92 -18.58
CA VAL A 16 24.81 -3.73 -17.36
C VAL A 16 24.09 -2.97 -16.24
N VAL A 17 24.35 -1.69 -16.03
CA VAL A 17 23.66 -0.86 -15.03
C VAL A 17 22.16 -0.73 -15.35
N VAL A 18 21.81 -0.54 -16.63
CA VAL A 18 20.41 -0.51 -17.08
C VAL A 18 19.73 -1.85 -16.84
N PHE A 19 20.40 -2.97 -17.12
CA PHE A 19 19.86 -4.31 -16.92
C PHE A 19 19.71 -4.64 -15.43
N GLN A 20 20.72 -4.32 -14.61
CA GLN A 20 20.68 -4.53 -13.16
C GLN A 20 19.61 -3.67 -12.47
N ASN A 21 19.25 -2.51 -13.03
CA ASN A 21 18.26 -1.58 -12.46
C ASN A 21 16.94 -1.53 -13.23
N TRP A 22 16.67 -2.51 -14.10
CA TRP A 22 15.52 -2.51 -15.01
C TRP A 22 14.17 -2.27 -14.31
N GLY A 23 13.96 -2.86 -13.13
CA GLY A 23 12.72 -2.68 -12.35
C GLY A 23 12.50 -1.23 -11.84
N LYS A 24 13.55 -0.47 -11.56
CA LYS A 24 13.44 0.96 -11.20
C LYS A 24 13.13 1.81 -12.43
N ILE A 25 13.75 1.47 -13.56
CA ILE A 25 13.58 2.15 -14.85
C ILE A 25 12.12 1.99 -15.31
N GLN A 26 11.55 0.79 -15.23
CA GLN A 26 10.15 0.55 -15.59
C GLN A 26 9.15 1.44 -14.82
N ARG A 27 9.38 1.72 -13.53
CA ARG A 27 8.49 2.61 -12.75
C ARG A 27 8.52 4.07 -13.20
N VAL A 28 9.65 4.54 -13.72
CA VAL A 28 9.77 5.91 -14.23
C VAL A 28 9.05 6.04 -15.57
N PHE A 29 9.06 4.98 -16.40
CA PHE A 29 8.43 4.98 -17.72
C PHE A 29 6.97 4.54 -17.72
N ASN A 30 6.46 3.91 -16.66
CA ASN A 30 5.07 3.47 -16.57
C ASN A 30 4.40 3.87 -15.23
N PRO A 31 4.06 5.16 -15.05
CA PRO A 31 3.39 5.65 -13.84
C PRO A 31 1.97 5.08 -13.64
N SER A 32 1.42 4.34 -14.60
CA SER A 32 0.08 3.73 -14.49
C SER A 32 -0.03 2.59 -13.46
N GLN A 33 1.09 2.06 -12.97
CA GLN A 33 1.13 0.90 -12.07
C GLN A 33 1.04 1.27 -10.58
N VAL A 34 1.01 2.56 -10.24
CA VAL A 34 0.58 2.98 -8.90
C VAL A 34 -0.93 3.17 -8.94
N VAL A 35 -1.64 2.58 -7.97
CA VAL A 35 -3.10 2.74 -7.81
C VAL A 35 -3.44 4.21 -8.06
N SER A 36 -4.26 4.47 -9.09
CA SER A 36 -4.52 5.84 -9.54
C SER A 36 -5.08 6.66 -8.38
N GLU A 37 -4.76 7.95 -8.32
CA GLU A 37 -5.24 8.83 -7.24
C GLU A 37 -6.77 8.80 -7.13
N GLN A 38 -7.44 8.74 -8.28
CA GLN A 38 -8.89 8.60 -8.36
C GLN A 38 -9.39 7.28 -7.75
N THR A 39 -8.69 6.17 -8.01
CA THR A 39 -9.01 4.87 -7.41
C THR A 39 -8.88 4.90 -5.89
N ARG A 40 -7.81 5.52 -5.35
CA ARG A 40 -7.63 5.67 -3.89
C ARG A 40 -8.73 6.51 -3.27
N ALA A 41 -9.05 7.64 -3.90
CA ALA A 41 -10.08 8.55 -3.43
C ALA A 41 -11.49 7.94 -3.45
N SER A 42 -11.78 7.07 -4.42
CA SER A 42 -13.09 6.39 -4.52
C SER A 42 -13.22 5.13 -3.66
N ALA A 43 -12.10 4.58 -3.17
CA ALA A 43 -12.12 3.33 -2.43
C ALA A 43 -12.79 3.51 -1.06
N ARG A 44 -13.68 2.58 -0.72
CA ARG A 44 -14.27 2.50 0.61
C ARG A 44 -13.30 1.75 1.52
N VAL A 45 -12.59 2.49 2.37
CA VAL A 45 -11.70 1.92 3.38
C VAL A 45 -12.26 2.19 4.78
N VAL A 46 -12.47 1.13 5.56
CA VAL A 46 -12.87 1.21 6.97
C VAL A 46 -11.83 0.48 7.83
N LEU A 47 -11.22 1.19 8.76
CA LEU A 47 -10.28 0.65 9.73
C LEU A 47 -10.95 0.50 11.09
N TYR A 48 -11.09 -0.72 11.57
CA TYR A 48 -11.47 -1.05 12.93
C TYR A 48 -10.22 -1.13 13.81
N ALA A 49 -10.18 -0.27 14.82
CA ALA A 49 -9.00 -0.02 15.64
C ALA A 49 -9.38 0.29 17.10
N THR A 50 -8.35 0.49 17.93
CA THR A 50 -8.47 1.02 19.30
C THR A 50 -7.35 2.05 19.56
N GLN A 51 -7.54 2.96 20.52
CA GLN A 51 -6.55 4.00 20.82
C GLN A 51 -5.19 3.47 21.32
N TRP A 52 -5.19 2.33 22.01
CA TRP A 52 -4.00 1.75 22.64
C TRP A 52 -3.19 0.87 21.67
N CYS A 53 -3.78 0.48 20.53
CA CYS A 53 -3.17 -0.41 19.55
C CYS A 53 -2.09 0.31 18.71
N GLY A 54 -0.82 -0.04 18.92
CA GLY A 54 0.31 0.53 18.18
C GLY A 54 0.28 0.23 16.68
N TYR A 55 -0.08 -1.00 16.28
CA TYR A 55 -0.20 -1.39 14.87
C TYR A 55 -1.33 -0.68 14.15
N CYS A 56 -2.42 -0.37 14.85
CA CYS A 56 -3.53 0.41 14.31
C CYS A 56 -3.07 1.82 13.95
N LYS A 57 -2.26 2.46 14.81
CA LYS A 57 -1.62 3.75 14.51
C LYS A 57 -0.66 3.66 13.34
N GLN A 58 0.03 2.53 13.16
CA GLN A 58 0.89 2.33 11.97
C GLN A 58 0.06 2.26 10.68
N ILE A 59 -1.08 1.55 10.67
CA ILE A 59 -1.97 1.53 9.50
C ILE A 59 -2.52 2.92 9.20
N GLN A 60 -2.98 3.67 10.20
CA GLN A 60 -3.46 5.05 10.01
C GLN A 60 -2.41 5.91 9.31
N ARG A 61 -1.18 5.92 9.83
CA ARG A 61 -0.06 6.65 9.21
C ARG A 61 0.24 6.17 7.79
N PHE A 62 0.18 4.87 7.54
CA PHE A 62 0.39 4.32 6.21
C PHE A 62 -0.68 4.83 5.22
N LEU A 63 -1.95 4.78 5.61
CA LEU A 63 -3.06 5.27 4.79
C LEU A 63 -2.94 6.78 4.53
N ASP A 64 -2.62 7.57 5.57
CA ASP A 64 -2.37 9.01 5.47
C ASP A 64 -1.23 9.32 4.49
N GLN A 65 -0.09 8.61 4.62
CA GLN A 65 1.07 8.79 3.74
C GLN A 65 0.79 8.42 2.28
N LYS A 66 -0.16 7.52 2.03
CA LYS A 66 -0.56 7.10 0.68
C LYS A 66 -1.71 7.92 0.11
N GLY A 67 -2.26 8.87 0.86
CA GLY A 67 -3.40 9.68 0.45
C GLY A 67 -4.66 8.84 0.27
N ILE A 68 -4.81 7.74 1.01
CA ILE A 68 -5.98 6.87 0.92
C ILE A 68 -6.99 7.35 1.97
N PRO A 69 -8.17 7.87 1.58
CA PRO A 69 -9.20 8.24 2.54
C PRO A 69 -9.73 6.99 3.24
N TYR A 70 -9.95 7.08 4.55
CA TYR A 70 -10.52 5.98 5.35
C TYR A 70 -11.39 6.49 6.47
N LYS A 71 -12.33 5.64 6.91
CA LYS A 71 -13.06 5.81 8.16
C LYS A 71 -12.37 4.98 9.25
N SER A 72 -11.89 5.62 10.30
CA SER A 72 -11.44 4.92 11.51
C SER A 72 -12.62 4.71 12.46
N VAL A 73 -12.81 3.48 12.92
CA VAL A 73 -13.84 3.08 13.88
C VAL A 73 -13.13 2.56 15.12
N ASP A 74 -13.30 3.26 16.24
CA ASP A 74 -12.79 2.80 17.52
C ASP A 74 -13.76 1.80 18.14
N ILE A 75 -13.43 0.51 18.09
CA ILE A 75 -14.33 -0.53 18.58
C ILE A 75 -14.49 -0.54 20.10
N ASP A 76 -13.68 0.23 20.85
CA ASP A 76 -13.84 0.38 22.30
C ASP A 76 -14.79 1.52 22.68
N GLN A 77 -14.88 2.55 21.84
CA GLN A 77 -15.69 3.75 22.11
C GLN A 77 -16.98 3.80 21.28
N ASP A 78 -17.10 2.99 20.23
CA ASP A 78 -18.25 2.94 19.34
C ASP A 78 -18.96 1.57 19.43
N PRO A 79 -20.08 1.46 20.17
CA PRO A 79 -20.85 0.22 20.27
C PRO A 79 -21.43 -0.26 18.93
N GLU A 80 -21.80 0.65 18.02
CA GLU A 80 -22.29 0.28 16.69
C GLU A 80 -21.15 -0.20 15.81
N GLY A 81 -20.01 0.49 15.88
CA GLY A 81 -18.75 0.08 15.27
C GLY A 81 -18.30 -1.31 15.71
N ARG A 82 -18.41 -1.61 17.01
CA ARG A 82 -18.15 -2.94 17.57
C ARG A 82 -19.10 -4.00 17.03
N LYS A 83 -20.40 -3.70 16.92
CA LYS A 83 -21.37 -4.64 16.33
C LYS A 83 -21.04 -4.92 14.86
N ALA A 84 -20.71 -3.90 14.07
CA ALA A 84 -20.29 -4.07 12.68
C ALA A 84 -19.02 -4.93 12.57
N TYR A 85 -18.02 -4.64 13.40
CA TYR A 85 -16.78 -5.43 13.50
C TYR A 85 -17.06 -6.91 13.80
N GLN A 86 -17.93 -7.19 14.77
CA GLN A 86 -18.33 -8.55 15.13
C GLN A 86 -19.11 -9.24 14.00
N ALA A 87 -20.01 -8.53 13.31
CA ALA A 87 -20.75 -9.05 12.16
C ALA A 87 -19.83 -9.45 11.00
N LEU A 88 -18.69 -8.78 10.85
CA LEU A 88 -17.62 -9.12 9.90
C LEU A 88 -16.70 -10.26 10.38
N GLY A 89 -17.06 -10.94 11.48
CA GLY A 89 -16.32 -12.07 12.06
C GLY A 89 -15.30 -11.69 13.12
N GLY A 90 -15.17 -10.40 13.48
CA GLY A 90 -14.35 -9.95 14.61
C GLY A 90 -12.85 -10.32 14.53
N GLY A 91 -12.27 -10.83 15.62
CA GLY A 91 -10.90 -11.35 15.64
C GLY A 91 -9.84 -10.38 16.15
N GLY A 92 -8.75 -10.22 15.40
CA GLY A 92 -7.64 -9.32 15.74
C GLY A 92 -7.91 -7.88 15.30
N ILE A 93 -7.14 -6.95 15.89
CA ILE A 93 -6.94 -5.60 15.36
C ILE A 93 -5.44 -5.42 15.05
N PRO A 94 -5.07 -4.62 14.04
CA PRO A 94 -5.95 -3.84 13.16
C PRO A 94 -6.76 -4.70 12.18
N PHE A 95 -8.00 -4.31 11.91
CA PHE A 95 -8.85 -4.93 10.88
C PHE A 95 -9.30 -3.85 9.89
N VAL A 96 -8.91 -3.99 8.63
CA VAL A 96 -9.29 -3.12 7.52
C VAL A 96 -10.29 -3.84 6.58
N ASP A 97 -11.39 -3.16 6.24
CA ASP A 97 -12.27 -3.49 5.12
C ASP A 97 -11.95 -2.55 3.95
N VAL A 98 -11.52 -3.10 2.81
CA VAL A 98 -11.25 -2.36 1.57
C VAL A 98 -12.19 -2.88 0.49
N ASN A 99 -13.22 -2.09 0.14
CA ASN A 99 -14.23 -2.45 -0.87
C ASN A 99 -14.86 -3.85 -0.67
N GLY A 100 -14.99 -4.32 0.59
CA GLY A 100 -15.50 -5.66 0.93
C GLY A 100 -14.41 -6.71 1.14
N THR A 101 -13.15 -6.41 0.82
CA THR A 101 -11.99 -7.27 1.11
C THR A 101 -11.55 -7.09 2.56
N LEU A 102 -11.62 -8.16 3.35
CA LEU A 102 -11.35 -8.14 4.79
C LEU A 102 -9.88 -8.51 5.07
N ILE A 103 -9.12 -7.57 5.65
CA ILE A 103 -7.70 -7.70 5.97
C ILE A 103 -7.53 -7.57 7.49
N ARG A 104 -7.10 -8.65 8.16
CA ARG A 104 -7.07 -8.74 9.64
C ARG A 104 -5.69 -8.56 10.26
N GLU A 105 -4.68 -8.33 9.42
CA GLU A 105 -3.28 -8.23 9.80
C GLU A 105 -2.70 -6.91 9.32
N TYR A 106 -1.56 -6.52 9.89
CA TYR A 106 -0.77 -5.41 9.36
C TYR A 106 -0.12 -5.83 8.03
N ASN A 107 -0.84 -5.61 6.92
CA ASN A 107 -0.36 -5.92 5.56
C ASN A 107 -0.64 -4.76 4.60
N PRO A 108 0.30 -3.78 4.50
CA PRO A 108 0.17 -2.62 3.63
C PRO A 108 -0.02 -2.98 2.15
N GLU A 109 0.66 -4.02 1.67
CA GLU A 109 0.59 -4.49 0.28
C GLU A 109 -0.78 -5.08 -0.05
N ALA A 110 -1.39 -5.83 0.87
CA ALA A 110 -2.74 -6.37 0.70
C ALA A 110 -3.78 -5.24 0.60
N ILE A 111 -3.63 -4.18 1.40
CA ILE A 111 -4.49 -3.00 1.34
C ILE A 111 -4.40 -2.36 -0.05
N LEU A 112 -3.19 -2.11 -0.55
CA LEU A 112 -3.00 -1.50 -1.86
C LEU A 112 -3.56 -2.36 -3.00
N SER A 113 -3.38 -3.67 -2.90
CA SER A 113 -3.89 -4.62 -3.89
C SER A 113 -5.42 -4.61 -3.91
N ALA A 114 -6.07 -4.52 -2.75
CA ALA A 114 -7.53 -4.45 -2.63
C ALA A 114 -8.15 -3.12 -3.09
N LEU A 115 -7.35 -2.07 -3.33
CA LEU A 115 -7.87 -0.81 -3.90
C LEU A 115 -8.20 -0.95 -5.39
N THR A 116 -7.59 -1.90 -6.08
CA THR A 116 -7.79 -2.10 -7.52
C THR A 116 -8.90 -3.13 -7.72
N PRO A 117 -9.90 -2.87 -8.60
CA PRO A 117 -10.93 -3.86 -8.91
C PRO A 117 -10.38 -5.10 -9.62
#